data_AF-A0A8U0U6D9-F1
#
_entry.id   AF-A0A8U0U6D9-F1
#
_cell.length_a   1.000
_cell.length_b   1.000
_cell.length_c   1.000
_cell.angle_alpha   90.00
_cell.angle_beta   90.00
_cell.angle_gamma   90.00
#
_symmetry.space_group_name_H-M   'P 1'
#
loop_
_entity.id
_entity.type
_entity.pdbx_description
1 polymer ?
#
loop_
_entity_poly.entity_id
_entity_poly.type
_entity_poly.pdbx_seq_one_letter_code
_entity_poly.pdbx_strand_id
1 'polypeptide(L)' 'MAKSKNHTTHNQSRKAHRNGIKKPRPDRYESMKGVDPKFMKNMRFAKKHNKKGQKTANAAAKKIADAAP' A
#
# COMPACT_ATOMS: atom_id res chain seq x y z
N MET A 1 -0.57 45.38 34.86
CA MET A 1 -0.40 44.14 34.06
C MET A 1 0.15 44.55 32.69
N ALA A 2 1.39 44.17 32.35
CA ALA A 2 1.97 44.54 31.04
C ALA A 2 1.49 43.57 29.95
N LYS A 3 1.10 44.09 28.78
CA LYS A 3 0.59 43.26 27.67
C LYS A 3 1.73 42.48 27.01
N SER A 4 1.50 41.20 26.71
CA SER A 4 2.40 40.34 25.93
C SER A 4 1.83 40.07 24.53
N LYS A 5 2.62 39.42 23.66
CA LYS A 5 2.17 38.99 22.33
C LYS A 5 1.22 37.79 22.46
N ASN A 6 0.10 37.81 21.72
CA ASN A 6 -0.94 36.80 21.82
C ASN A 6 -0.70 35.55 20.94
N HIS A 7 -0.05 35.69 19.77
CA HIS A 7 0.23 34.57 18.86
C HIS A 7 1.36 34.89 17.85
N THR A 8 2.13 33.89 17.43
CA THR A 8 3.06 34.00 16.30
C THR A 8 3.38 32.66 15.64
N THR A 9 3.39 32.65 14.31
CA THR A 9 3.93 31.55 13.48
C THR A 9 5.39 31.79 13.07
N HIS A 10 6.03 32.82 13.64
CA HIS A 10 7.42 33.14 13.35
C HIS A 10 8.33 31.96 13.73
N ASN A 11 9.33 31.69 12.89
CA ASN A 11 10.28 30.57 13.00
C ASN A 11 9.68 29.15 12.83
N GLN A 12 8.36 28.98 12.69
CA GLN A 12 7.77 27.63 12.54
C GLN A 12 8.18 26.97 11.22
N SER A 13 8.08 27.70 10.10
CA SER A 13 8.54 27.21 8.78
C SER A 13 10.03 26.87 8.78
N ARG A 14 10.87 27.74 9.37
CA ARG A 14 12.32 27.49 9.47
C ARG A 14 12.64 26.20 10.23
N LYS A 15 11.94 25.94 11.33
CA LYS A 15 12.10 24.68 12.09
C LYS A 15 11.63 23.47 11.30
N ALA A 16 10.48 23.55 10.65
CA ALA A 16 9.94 22.46 9.83
C ALA A 16 10.87 22.12 8.65
N HIS A 17 11.51 23.13 8.06
CA HIS A 17 12.41 22.96 6.92
C HIS A 17 13.84 22.59 7.32
N ARG A 18 14.25 22.78 8.58
CA ARG A 18 15.60 22.39 9.06
C ARG A 18 15.93 20.93 8.79
N ASN A 19 14.94 20.04 8.98
CA ASN A 19 15.06 18.61 8.68
C ASN A 19 14.41 18.23 7.32
N GLY A 20 13.78 19.21 6.66
CA GLY A 20 12.98 19.04 5.45
C GLY A 20 11.60 18.42 5.71
N ILE A 21 10.59 18.94 5.02
CA ILE A 21 9.24 18.35 5.02
C ILE A 21 9.26 17.15 4.06
N LYS A 22 9.38 15.94 4.60
CA LYS A 22 9.43 14.71 3.79
C LYS A 22 8.02 14.26 3.43
N LYS A 23 7.83 13.86 2.17
CA LYS A 23 6.61 13.20 1.71
C LYS A 23 6.51 11.80 2.33
N PRO A 24 5.29 11.25 2.55
CA PRO A 24 5.13 9.86 2.91
C PRO A 24 5.77 8.95 1.86
N ARG A 25 6.31 7.81 2.28
CA ARG A 25 6.96 6.85 1.38
C ARG A 25 5.89 6.11 0.58
N PRO A 26 5.97 6.07 -0.76
CA PRO A 26 5.11 5.18 -1.55
C PRO A 26 5.63 3.75 -1.44
N ASP A 27 4.78 2.83 -0.98
CA ASP A 27 5.08 1.41 -0.98
C ASP A 27 4.54 0.75 -2.25
N ARG A 28 5.20 -0.32 -2.73
CA ARG A 28 4.76 -1.05 -3.94
C ARG A 28 3.36 -1.68 -3.77
N TYR A 29 3.06 -2.14 -2.56
CA TYR A 29 1.79 -2.78 -2.23
C TYR A 29 1.22 -2.17 -0.95
N GLU A 30 0.15 -1.38 -1.08
CA GLU A 30 -0.52 -0.75 0.04
C GLU A 30 -1.43 -1.73 0.82
N SER A 31 -1.82 -1.34 2.03
CA SER A 31 -2.76 -2.12 2.84
C SER A 31 -4.18 -2.06 2.27
N MET A 32 -4.91 -3.17 2.32
CA MET A 32 -6.33 -3.22 1.93
C MET A 32 -7.29 -2.85 3.06
N LYS A 33 -6.84 -2.04 4.04
CA LYS A 33 -7.68 -1.60 5.16
C LYS A 33 -8.72 -0.60 4.65
N GLY A 34 -9.99 -0.80 5.00
CA GLY A 34 -11.10 0.06 4.57
C GLY A 34 -11.76 -0.32 3.25
N VAL A 35 -11.26 -1.35 2.56
CA VAL A 35 -11.94 -1.94 1.39
C VAL A 35 -13.20 -2.70 1.84
N ASP A 36 -14.23 -2.72 1.00
CA ASP A 36 -15.51 -3.39 1.25
C ASP A 36 -15.33 -4.81 1.84
N PRO A 37 -15.91 -5.09 3.02
CA PRO A 37 -15.83 -6.41 3.64
C PRO A 37 -16.33 -7.56 2.76
N LYS A 38 -17.36 -7.34 1.92
CA LYS A 38 -17.91 -8.39 1.05
C LYS A 38 -16.90 -8.78 -0.03
N PHE A 39 -16.31 -7.80 -0.69
CA PHE A 39 -15.21 -8.01 -1.63
C PHE A 39 -14.00 -8.69 -0.95
N MET A 40 -13.58 -8.20 0.21
CA MET A 40 -12.43 -8.75 0.95
C MET A 40 -12.64 -10.21 1.34
N LYS A 41 -13.86 -10.58 1.75
CA LYS A 41 -14.23 -11.96 2.07
C LYS A 41 -14.07 -12.85 0.84
N ASN A 42 -14.62 -12.45 -0.31
CA ASN A 42 -14.49 -13.21 -1.55
C ASN A 42 -13.03 -13.36 -1.99
N MET A 43 -12.26 -12.27 -2.03
CA MET A 43 -10.85 -12.31 -2.42
C MET A 43 -10.02 -13.23 -1.51
N ARG A 44 -10.30 -13.25 -0.19
CA ARG A 44 -9.66 -14.17 0.75
C ARG A 44 -9.98 -15.63 0.41
N PHE A 45 -11.24 -15.96 0.11
CA PHE A 45 -11.63 -17.31 -0.28
C PHE A 45 -11.03 -17.75 -1.62
N ALA A 46 -10.97 -16.86 -2.61
CA ALA A 46 -10.32 -17.13 -3.88
C ALA A 46 -8.83 -17.47 -3.68
N LYS A 47 -8.09 -16.62 -2.96
CA LYS A 47 -6.67 -16.85 -2.64
C LYS A 47 -6.45 -18.14 -1.84
N LYS A 48 -7.37 -18.48 -0.92
CA LYS A 48 -7.31 -19.72 -0.12
C LYS A 48 -7.35 -20.98 -0.98
N HIS A 49 -8.19 -21.02 -2.02
CA HIS A 49 -8.42 -22.23 -2.82
C HIS A 49 -7.58 -22.33 -4.10
N ASN A 50 -6.74 -21.34 -4.42
CA ASN A 50 -5.85 -21.37 -5.59
C ASN A 50 -4.96 -22.62 -5.68
N LYS A 51 -4.60 -23.23 -4.54
CA LYS A 51 -3.80 -24.47 -4.50
C LYS A 51 -4.49 -25.66 -5.19
N LYS A 52 -5.83 -25.70 -5.22
CA LYS A 52 -6.60 -26.80 -5.83
C LYS A 52 -6.39 -26.89 -7.35
N GLY A 53 -6.22 -25.75 -8.01
CA GLY A 53 -6.00 -25.65 -9.46
C GLY A 53 -4.53 -25.61 -9.89
N GLN A 54 -3.57 -25.77 -8.96
CA GLN A 54 -2.15 -25.61 -9.31
C GLN A 54 -1.64 -26.66 -10.29
N LYS A 55 -2.08 -27.92 -10.18
CA LYS A 55 -1.60 -28.99 -11.08
C LYS A 55 -1.99 -28.72 -12.53
N THR A 56 -3.23 -28.29 -12.75
CA THR A 56 -3.73 -27.96 -14.09
C THR A 56 -3.09 -26.68 -14.62
N ALA A 57 -2.92 -25.66 -13.78
CA ALA A 57 -2.22 -24.43 -14.15
C ALA A 57 -0.76 -24.68 -14.52
N ASN A 58 -0.04 -25.52 -13.76
CA ASN A 58 1.36 -25.86 -14.04
C ASN A 58 1.49 -26.70 -15.31
N ALA A 59 0.58 -27.64 -15.55
CA ALA A 59 0.56 -28.42 -16.78
C ALA A 59 0.28 -27.53 -18.01
N ALA A 60 -0.61 -26.55 -17.89
CA ALA A 60 -0.87 -25.58 -18.94
C ALA A 60 0.34 -24.65 -19.17
N ALA A 61 0.94 -24.14 -18.10
CA ALA A 61 2.14 -23.30 -18.18
C ALA A 61 3.32 -24.05 -18.80
N LYS A 62 3.51 -25.33 -18.45
CA LYS A 62 4.54 -26.20 -19.04
C LYS A 62 4.28 -26.40 -20.54
N LYS A 63 3.05 -26.70 -20.96
CA LYS A 63 2.70 -26.81 -22.38
C LYS A 63 2.97 -25.51 -23.16
N ILE A 64 2.72 -24.35 -22.55
CA ILE A 64 3.01 -23.05 -23.17
C ILE A 64 4.52 -22.83 -23.27
N ALA A 65 5.30 -23.18 -22.25
CA ALA A 65 6.75 -23.07 -22.26
C ALA A 65 7.40 -24.02 -23.28
N ASP A 66 6.91 -25.27 -23.36
CA ASP A 66 7.37 -26.27 -24.32
C ASP A 66 6.99 -25.90 -25.78
N ALA A 67 6.02 -25.00 -25.97
CA ALA A 67 5.57 -24.51 -27.28
C ALA A 67 6.12 -23.10 -27.62
N ALA A 68 6.91 -22.49 -26.73
CA ALA A 68 7.62 -21.25 -27.02
C ALA A 68 8.92 -21.58 -27.78
N PRO A 69 9.26 -20.86 -28.87
CA PRO A 69 10.47 -21.11 -29.64
C PRO A 69 11.76 -20.87 -28.84
#